data_AF-G3AER7-F1
#
_entry.id   AF-G3AER7-F1
#
_cell.length_a   1.000
_cell.length_b   1.000
_cell.length_c   1.000
_cell.angle_alpha   90.00
_cell.angle_beta   90.00
_cell.angle_gamma   90.00
#
_symmetry.space_group_name_H-M   'P 1'
#
loop_
_entity.id
_entity.type
_entity.pdbx_description
1 polymer ?
#
loop_
_entity_poly.entity_id
_entity_poly.type
_entity_poly.pdbx_seq_one_letter_code
_entity_poly.pdbx_strand_id
1 'polypeptide(L)'
;MGGLEPLIRQMMSTNIEVQCNAVGCITNLATQDDNKSKIAKSGALIPLTKLAKSKDIRVQRNATGALLNMTHSGENRQELVNAGAVPVLVSLLSNDDADVQYYCTTALSNIAVDEVNRKKLASTEPKLVGQLVNLMDSPSPRVQCQATLALRNLASDSGYQVEIVRSGGLPHLVQLLTCNHQPLVLAAVACIRNISIHPLNEALIIEAGFLKPLVGLLDYNESEEIQCHAVSTLRNLAASSEKNRTALLAAGAVDKCKELVLKVPLSVQSEISACFAILALADDLKPKLYESHIIDVLIPLTFSDNGEVCGNSAAALANLCSRVSTEHKSYILNNWRSPDEGIYGFLIRFLSSGSATFEHIALWTILQLLESNNTEINALIKENETILNGIKNLSAAQQQVQSSQINGEDQFDDPKVELFNLTQQILQIL
;
A
#
# COMPACT_ATOMS: atom_id res chain seq x y z
N MET A 1 -1.01 43.60 -8.24
CA MET A 1 0.36 43.15 -7.97
C MET A 1 1.38 43.90 -8.83
N GLY A 2 1.52 45.22 -8.66
CA GLY A 2 2.54 46.00 -9.40
C GLY A 2 3.97 45.78 -8.89
N GLY A 3 4.16 45.08 -7.77
CA GLY A 3 5.46 44.89 -7.13
C GLY A 3 6.32 43.74 -7.65
N LEU A 4 5.75 42.79 -8.41
CA LEU A 4 6.52 41.64 -8.91
C LEU A 4 7.52 42.03 -10.00
N GLU A 5 7.12 42.90 -10.93
CA GLU A 5 8.01 43.31 -12.03
C GLU A 5 9.28 44.04 -11.53
N PRO A 6 9.21 45.02 -10.59
CA PRO A 6 10.39 45.60 -9.98
C PRO A 6 11.29 44.55 -9.29
N LEU A 7 10.72 43.60 -8.57
CA LEU A 7 11.48 42.54 -7.88
C LEU A 7 12.19 41.63 -8.89
N ILE A 8 11.52 41.22 -9.96
CA ILE A 8 12.11 40.43 -11.05
C ILE A 8 13.26 41.18 -11.70
N ARG A 9 13.12 42.50 -11.92
CA ARG A 9 14.21 43.33 -12.45
C ARG A 9 15.40 43.39 -11.48
N GLN A 10 15.13 43.52 -10.18
CA GLN A 10 16.17 43.54 -9.15
C GLN A 10 16.91 42.20 -8.99
N MET A 11 16.24 41.07 -9.20
CA MET A 11 16.89 39.75 -9.27
C MET A 11 17.94 39.65 -10.38
N MET A 12 17.81 40.44 -11.43
CA MET A 12 18.75 40.48 -12.55
C MET A 12 19.88 41.51 -12.35
N SER A 13 19.91 42.20 -11.21
CA SER A 13 20.99 43.11 -10.82
C SER A 13 22.33 42.38 -10.69
N THR A 14 23.44 43.08 -10.88
CA THR A 14 24.79 42.57 -10.58
C THR A 14 25.15 42.66 -9.10
N ASN A 15 24.37 43.38 -8.30
CA ASN A 15 24.59 43.54 -6.87
C ASN A 15 23.96 42.37 -6.07
N ILE A 16 24.81 41.61 -5.37
CA ILE A 16 24.42 40.43 -4.58
C ILE A 16 23.40 40.75 -3.48
N GLU A 17 23.53 41.88 -2.79
CA GLU A 17 22.58 42.28 -1.73
C GLU A 17 21.20 42.59 -2.33
N VAL A 18 21.17 43.25 -3.50
CA VAL A 18 19.91 43.52 -4.22
C VAL A 18 19.27 42.20 -4.68
N GLN A 19 20.05 41.27 -5.23
CA GLN A 19 19.55 39.94 -5.58
C GLN A 19 19.00 39.22 -4.34
N CYS A 20 19.77 39.17 -3.25
CA CYS A 20 19.40 38.48 -2.03
C CYS A 20 18.08 38.99 -1.47
N ASN A 21 17.92 40.31 -1.36
CA ASN A 21 16.72 40.94 -0.84
C ASN A 21 15.51 40.76 -1.77
N ALA A 22 15.70 40.89 -3.09
CA ALA A 22 14.62 40.69 -4.06
C ALA A 22 14.11 39.24 -4.05
N VAL A 23 15.02 38.26 -4.05
CA VAL A 23 14.67 36.83 -3.96
C VAL A 23 14.03 36.50 -2.61
N GLY A 24 14.56 37.04 -1.51
CA GLY A 24 13.98 36.87 -0.18
C GLY A 24 12.54 37.40 -0.11
N CYS A 25 12.27 38.55 -0.74
CA CYS A 25 10.91 39.08 -0.84
C CYS A 25 9.99 38.14 -1.63
N ILE A 26 10.42 37.61 -2.79
CA ILE A 26 9.64 36.64 -3.56
C ILE A 26 9.41 35.34 -2.78
N THR A 27 10.41 34.88 -2.03
CA THR A 27 10.30 33.69 -1.17
C THR A 27 9.16 33.85 -0.16
N ASN A 28 9.11 35.00 0.52
CA ASN A 28 8.06 35.33 1.48
C ASN A 28 6.70 35.53 0.81
N LEU A 29 6.64 36.17 -0.36
CA LEU A 29 5.39 36.33 -1.10
C LEU A 29 4.84 34.97 -1.56
N ALA A 30 5.71 34.04 -1.92
CA ALA A 30 5.35 32.69 -2.37
C ALA A 30 4.84 31.79 -1.25
N THR A 31 4.82 32.20 0.02
CA THR A 31 4.19 31.41 1.09
C THR A 31 2.66 31.46 1.02
N GLN A 32 2.08 32.50 0.42
CA GLN A 32 0.64 32.69 0.28
C GLN A 32 0.13 32.04 -1.02
N ASP A 33 -0.88 31.18 -0.94
CA ASP A 33 -1.38 30.41 -2.09
C ASP A 33 -1.86 31.29 -3.24
N ASP A 34 -2.57 32.39 -2.95
CA ASP A 34 -3.06 33.37 -3.94
C ASP A 34 -1.94 34.08 -4.74
N ASN A 35 -0.71 34.04 -4.23
CA ASN A 35 0.45 34.64 -4.87
C ASN A 35 1.18 33.66 -5.78
N LYS A 36 1.21 32.37 -5.43
CA LYS A 36 2.03 31.36 -6.12
C LYS A 36 1.73 31.32 -7.62
N SER A 37 0.47 31.18 -8.03
CA SER A 37 0.10 31.14 -9.45
C SER A 37 0.44 32.43 -10.22
N LYS A 38 0.39 33.59 -9.55
CA LYS A 38 0.74 34.87 -10.17
C LYS A 38 2.25 35.03 -10.31
N ILE A 39 3.02 34.56 -9.34
CA ILE A 39 4.49 34.49 -9.41
C ILE A 39 4.91 33.56 -10.55
N ALA A 40 4.31 32.36 -10.68
CA ALA A 40 4.62 31.43 -11.76
C ALA A 40 4.42 32.08 -13.15
N LYS A 41 3.28 32.75 -13.35
CA LYS A 41 2.91 33.39 -14.63
C LYS A 41 3.64 34.72 -14.91
N SER A 42 4.33 35.29 -13.92
CA SER A 42 5.06 36.56 -14.06
C SER A 42 6.43 36.45 -14.73
N GLY A 43 6.90 35.23 -15.02
CA GLY A 43 8.26 35.01 -15.54
C GLY A 43 9.36 34.98 -14.47
N ALA A 44 9.01 35.09 -13.18
CA ALA A 44 9.97 35.07 -12.07
C ALA A 44 10.74 33.74 -11.92
N LEU A 45 10.17 32.63 -12.39
CA LEU A 45 10.76 31.28 -12.25
C LEU A 45 12.10 31.14 -12.97
N ILE A 46 12.30 31.83 -14.11
CA ILE A 46 13.55 31.76 -14.87
C ILE A 46 14.69 32.45 -14.10
N PRO A 47 14.55 33.72 -13.63
CA PRO A 47 15.53 34.34 -12.74
C PRO A 47 15.75 33.57 -11.43
N LEU A 48 14.71 32.99 -10.82
CA LEU A 48 14.83 32.18 -9.60
C LEU A 48 15.73 30.97 -9.84
N THR A 49 15.46 30.23 -10.93
CA THR A 49 16.25 29.07 -11.35
C THR A 49 17.72 29.44 -11.60
N LYS A 50 17.97 30.61 -12.18
CA LYS A 50 19.33 31.11 -12.40
C LYS A 50 20.03 31.44 -11.07
N LEU A 51 19.34 32.13 -10.15
CA LEU A 51 19.90 32.54 -8.87
C LEU A 51 20.09 31.38 -7.88
N ALA A 52 19.37 30.27 -8.06
CA ALA A 52 19.65 29.03 -7.34
C ALA A 52 21.08 28.49 -7.61
N LYS A 53 21.75 28.93 -8.68
CA LYS A 53 23.17 28.62 -8.97
C LYS A 53 24.14 29.66 -8.43
N SER A 54 23.68 30.63 -7.63
CA SER A 54 24.55 31.65 -7.05
C SER A 54 25.63 31.02 -6.17
N LYS A 55 26.80 31.65 -6.13
CA LYS A 55 27.88 31.31 -5.19
C LYS A 55 27.65 31.90 -3.81
N ASP A 56 26.78 32.92 -3.69
CA ASP A 56 26.37 33.46 -2.39
C ASP A 56 25.27 32.56 -1.81
N ILE A 57 25.57 31.97 -0.65
CA ILE A 57 24.68 31.00 0.01
C ILE A 57 23.34 31.60 0.43
N ARG A 58 23.27 32.89 0.76
CA ARG A 58 22.01 33.56 1.13
C ARG A 58 21.10 33.68 -0.09
N VAL A 59 21.67 34.07 -1.23
CA VAL A 59 20.93 34.10 -2.50
C VAL A 59 20.45 32.71 -2.88
N GLN A 60 21.32 31.69 -2.76
CA GLN A 60 20.99 30.31 -3.11
C GLN A 60 19.89 29.73 -2.20
N ARG A 61 19.96 29.96 -0.89
CA ARG A 61 18.92 29.56 0.08
C ARG A 61 17.59 30.23 -0.24
N ASN A 62 17.57 31.55 -0.44
CA ASN A 62 16.34 32.26 -0.81
C ASN A 62 15.78 31.72 -2.13
N ALA A 63 16.63 31.52 -3.15
CA ALA A 63 16.17 31.06 -4.46
C ALA A 63 15.58 29.65 -4.40
N THR A 64 16.26 28.71 -3.73
CA THR A 64 15.76 27.33 -3.56
C THR A 64 14.54 27.24 -2.64
N GLY A 65 14.46 28.08 -1.60
CA GLY A 65 13.26 28.23 -0.77
C GLY A 65 12.06 28.77 -1.56
N ALA A 66 12.26 29.75 -2.43
CA ALA A 66 11.22 30.22 -3.34
C ALA A 66 10.78 29.12 -4.31
N LEU A 67 11.71 28.41 -4.94
CA LEU A 67 11.39 27.28 -5.83
C LEU A 67 10.61 26.19 -5.10
N LEU A 68 10.98 25.84 -3.86
CA LEU A 68 10.21 24.93 -3.01
C LEU A 68 8.78 25.43 -2.82
N ASN A 69 8.59 26.69 -2.41
CA ASN A 69 7.25 27.26 -2.19
C ASN A 69 6.36 27.19 -3.43
N MET A 70 6.95 27.16 -4.63
CA MET A 70 6.23 27.02 -5.90
C MET A 70 5.81 25.58 -6.22
N THR A 71 6.21 24.56 -5.46
CA THR A 71 5.88 23.15 -5.75
C THR A 71 4.56 22.65 -5.14
N HIS A 72 3.82 23.51 -4.42
CA HIS A 72 2.64 23.08 -3.67
C HIS A 72 1.39 22.82 -4.53
N SER A 73 1.33 23.32 -5.77
CA SER A 73 0.22 23.04 -6.70
C SER A 73 0.72 22.41 -8.00
N GLY A 74 -0.12 21.55 -8.62
CA GLY A 74 0.23 20.86 -9.86
C GLY A 74 0.57 21.82 -11.02
N GLU A 75 -0.20 22.90 -11.19
CA GLU A 75 0.07 23.93 -12.20
C GLU A 75 1.45 24.56 -12.00
N ASN A 76 1.79 24.96 -10.77
CA ASN A 76 3.07 25.61 -10.50
C ASN A 76 4.25 24.63 -10.59
N ARG A 77 4.07 23.35 -10.23
CA ARG A 77 5.08 22.31 -10.47
C ARG A 77 5.38 22.19 -11.96
N GLN A 78 4.35 22.16 -12.81
CA GLN A 78 4.55 22.09 -14.25
C GLN A 78 5.26 23.32 -14.81
N GLU A 79 4.90 24.52 -14.36
CA GLU A 79 5.59 25.76 -14.76
C GLU A 79 7.06 25.76 -14.33
N LEU A 80 7.37 25.22 -13.15
CA LEU A 80 8.74 25.11 -12.64
C LEU A 80 9.57 24.10 -13.46
N VAL A 81 8.96 22.99 -13.89
CA VAL A 81 9.57 22.03 -14.82
C VAL A 81 9.82 22.70 -16.19
N ASN A 82 8.84 23.44 -16.71
CA ASN A 82 8.97 24.18 -17.98
C ASN A 82 10.06 25.27 -17.92
N ALA A 83 10.24 25.90 -16.75
CA ALA A 83 11.29 26.89 -16.51
C ALA A 83 12.70 26.29 -16.40
N GLY A 84 12.85 24.96 -16.50
CA GLY A 84 14.15 24.28 -16.46
C GLY A 84 14.78 24.23 -15.07
N ALA A 85 13.96 24.27 -14.00
CA ALA A 85 14.47 24.24 -12.63
C ALA A 85 14.96 22.85 -12.21
N VAL A 86 14.40 21.77 -12.76
CA VAL A 86 14.70 20.38 -12.36
C VAL A 86 16.20 20.05 -12.40
N PRO A 87 16.95 20.25 -13.51
CA PRO A 87 18.38 19.94 -13.52
C PRO A 87 19.18 20.74 -12.46
N VAL A 88 18.71 21.94 -12.13
CA VAL A 88 19.33 22.78 -11.10
C VAL A 88 19.09 22.18 -9.73
N LEU A 89 17.85 21.82 -9.41
CA LEU A 89 17.50 21.19 -8.14
C LEU A 89 18.25 19.86 -7.94
N VAL A 90 18.35 19.03 -8.99
CA VAL A 90 19.09 17.76 -8.95
C VAL A 90 20.59 18.01 -8.70
N SER A 91 21.19 18.99 -9.38
CA SER A 91 22.60 19.33 -9.15
C SER A 91 22.89 19.82 -7.72
N LEU A 92 21.90 20.44 -7.07
CA LEU A 92 22.02 21.00 -5.72
C LEU A 92 21.74 19.98 -4.61
N LEU A 93 21.37 18.74 -4.94
CA LEU A 93 21.28 17.65 -3.96
C LEU A 93 22.63 17.35 -3.29
N SER A 94 23.74 17.66 -3.96
CA SER A 94 25.10 17.48 -3.44
C SER A 94 25.71 18.74 -2.83
N ASN A 95 24.89 19.75 -2.49
CA ASN A 95 25.36 21.00 -1.88
C ASN A 95 25.78 20.76 -0.41
N ASP A 96 26.82 21.43 0.10
CA ASP A 96 27.24 21.24 1.50
C ASP A 96 26.28 21.89 2.52
N ASP A 97 25.43 22.81 2.07
CA ASP A 97 24.46 23.50 2.91
C ASP A 97 23.17 22.69 3.11
N ALA A 98 22.90 22.34 4.37
CA ALA A 98 21.75 21.50 4.72
C ALA A 98 20.39 22.16 4.44
N ASP A 99 20.28 23.50 4.41
CA ASP A 99 19.02 24.16 4.05
C ASP A 99 18.79 24.06 2.54
N VAL A 100 19.82 24.30 1.73
CA VAL A 100 19.76 24.14 0.27
C VAL A 100 19.43 22.69 -0.11
N GLN A 101 20.14 21.70 0.47
CA GLN A 101 19.83 20.30 0.25
C GLN A 101 18.37 19.98 0.61
N TYR A 102 17.91 20.43 1.78
CA TYR A 102 16.55 20.20 2.24
C TYR A 102 15.51 20.82 1.29
N TYR A 103 15.69 22.08 0.87
CA TYR A 103 14.76 22.74 -0.05
C TYR A 103 14.72 22.06 -1.42
N CYS A 104 15.88 21.70 -1.97
CA CYS A 104 15.95 21.00 -3.25
C CYS A 104 15.34 19.60 -3.19
N THR A 105 15.63 18.84 -2.13
CA THR A 105 15.07 17.50 -1.92
C THR A 105 13.55 17.55 -1.77
N THR A 106 13.04 18.49 -0.96
CA THR A 106 11.60 18.67 -0.76
C THR A 106 10.91 19.12 -2.05
N ALA A 107 11.52 20.03 -2.82
CA ALA A 107 10.97 20.47 -4.10
C ALA A 107 10.88 19.31 -5.10
N LEU A 108 11.91 18.48 -5.19
CA LEU A 108 11.90 17.28 -6.05
C LEU A 108 10.91 16.23 -5.56
N SER A 109 10.76 16.04 -4.25
CA SER A 109 9.74 15.19 -3.65
C SER A 109 8.34 15.60 -4.09
N ASN A 110 8.03 16.91 -4.04
CA ASN A 110 6.76 17.46 -4.47
C ASN A 110 6.55 17.33 -5.99
N ILE A 111 7.60 17.54 -6.79
CA ILE A 111 7.56 17.34 -8.26
C ILE A 111 7.24 15.89 -8.62
N ALA A 112 7.79 14.93 -7.87
CA ALA A 112 7.58 13.49 -8.08
C ALA A 112 6.16 12.99 -7.76
N VAL A 113 5.28 13.84 -7.20
CA VAL A 113 3.86 13.49 -6.97
C VAL A 113 3.13 13.29 -8.31
N ASP A 114 3.47 14.06 -9.35
CA ASP A 114 2.79 13.98 -10.65
C ASP A 114 3.45 12.94 -11.57
N GLU A 115 2.64 12.04 -12.15
CA GLU A 115 3.11 10.98 -13.06
C GLU A 115 3.87 11.53 -14.27
N VAL A 116 3.38 12.61 -14.88
CA VAL A 116 4.03 13.28 -16.04
C VAL A 116 5.45 13.73 -15.68
N ASN A 117 5.62 14.27 -14.47
CA ASN A 117 6.93 14.72 -13.99
C ASN A 117 7.84 13.54 -13.68
N ARG A 118 7.34 12.45 -13.08
CA ARG A 118 8.14 11.23 -12.85
C ARG A 118 8.69 10.64 -14.14
N LYS A 119 7.86 10.56 -15.20
CA LYS A 119 8.29 10.13 -16.55
C LYS A 119 9.36 11.05 -17.12
N LYS A 120 9.20 12.36 -16.96
CA LYS A 120 10.20 13.33 -17.42
C LYS A 120 11.52 13.14 -16.67
N LEU A 121 11.49 13.08 -15.34
CA LEU A 121 12.66 12.84 -14.49
C LEU A 121 13.41 11.56 -14.90
N ALA A 122 12.69 10.48 -15.22
CA ALA A 122 13.32 9.21 -15.61
C ALA A 122 14.11 9.34 -16.91
N SER A 123 13.63 10.19 -17.84
CA SER A 123 14.30 10.45 -19.13
C SER A 123 15.42 11.49 -19.07
N THR A 124 15.39 12.42 -18.11
CA THR A 124 16.31 13.57 -18.08
C THR A 124 17.34 13.53 -16.95
N GLU A 125 17.04 12.87 -15.83
CA GLU A 125 17.85 12.93 -14.60
C GLU A 125 18.27 11.52 -14.11
N PRO A 126 19.10 10.77 -14.88
CA PRO A 126 19.43 9.39 -14.57
C PRO A 126 20.20 9.20 -13.25
N LYS A 127 20.79 10.27 -12.69
CA LYS A 127 21.54 10.22 -11.41
C LYS A 127 20.67 10.52 -10.19
N LEU A 128 19.42 10.93 -10.39
CA LEU A 128 18.53 11.39 -9.32
C LEU A 128 18.37 10.34 -8.21
N VAL A 129 18.06 9.10 -8.59
CA VAL A 129 17.81 8.02 -7.63
C VAL A 129 19.04 7.77 -6.76
N GLY A 130 20.22 7.62 -7.38
CA GLY A 130 21.48 7.44 -6.63
C GLY A 130 21.80 8.59 -5.69
N GLN A 131 21.55 9.84 -6.10
CA GLN A 131 21.73 11.01 -5.22
C GLN A 131 20.76 11.01 -4.04
N LEU A 132 19.48 10.68 -4.27
CA LEU A 132 18.49 10.58 -3.19
C LEU A 132 18.79 9.41 -2.24
N VAL A 133 19.30 8.28 -2.76
CA VAL A 133 19.77 7.16 -1.92
C VAL A 133 20.90 7.61 -1.01
N ASN A 134 21.91 8.31 -1.54
CA ASN A 134 23.00 8.85 -0.72
C ASN A 134 22.51 9.84 0.35
N LEU A 135 21.47 10.62 0.07
CA LEU A 135 20.89 11.56 1.03
C LEU A 135 20.13 10.88 2.18
N MET A 136 19.80 9.58 2.08
CA MET A 136 19.27 8.82 3.22
C MET A 136 20.30 8.66 4.35
N ASP A 137 21.60 8.87 4.07
CA ASP A 137 22.69 8.90 5.07
C ASP A 137 23.10 10.33 5.45
N SER A 138 22.31 11.35 5.07
CA SER A 138 22.58 12.73 5.48
C SER A 138 22.64 12.85 7.01
N PRO A 139 23.58 13.63 7.58
CA PRO A 139 23.59 13.91 9.01
C PRO A 139 22.37 14.73 9.47
N SER A 140 21.56 15.25 8.54
CA SER A 140 20.36 16.02 8.83
C SER A 140 19.10 15.14 8.73
N PRO A 141 18.40 14.84 9.84
CA PRO A 141 17.20 13.99 9.82
C PRO A 141 16.09 14.50 8.89
N ARG A 142 15.94 15.81 8.75
CA ARG A 142 14.97 16.41 7.81
C ARG A 142 15.33 16.14 6.34
N VAL A 143 16.61 16.07 6.01
CA VAL A 143 17.07 15.73 4.65
C VAL A 143 16.88 14.25 4.40
N GLN A 144 17.25 13.38 5.35
CA GLN A 144 16.98 11.94 5.26
C GLN A 144 15.50 11.68 5.01
N CYS A 145 14.62 12.27 5.83
CA CYS A 145 13.17 12.11 5.72
C CYS A 145 12.65 12.53 4.34
N GLN A 146 13.05 13.71 3.86
CA GLN A 146 12.59 14.20 2.55
C GLN A 146 13.17 13.41 1.38
N ALA A 147 14.40 12.90 1.50
CA ALA A 147 14.98 12.04 0.49
C ALA A 147 14.20 10.72 0.40
N THR A 148 13.89 10.11 1.54
CA THR A 148 13.07 8.90 1.61
C THR A 148 11.65 9.12 1.09
N LEU A 149 11.03 10.26 1.38
CA LEU A 149 9.71 10.63 0.83
C LEU A 149 9.77 10.88 -0.69
N ALA A 150 10.83 11.50 -1.20
CA ALA A 150 11.04 11.66 -2.63
C ALA A 150 11.16 10.29 -3.32
N LEU A 151 11.94 9.36 -2.74
CA LEU A 151 12.07 7.99 -3.22
C LEU A 151 10.73 7.24 -3.18
N ARG A 152 9.92 7.39 -2.12
CA ARG A 152 8.56 6.86 -2.05
C ARG A 152 7.70 7.35 -3.21
N ASN A 153 7.71 8.66 -3.47
CA ASN A 153 6.90 9.27 -4.53
C ASN A 153 7.34 8.74 -5.91
N LEU A 154 8.65 8.65 -6.16
CA LEU A 154 9.20 8.04 -7.38
C LEU A 154 8.79 6.57 -7.50
N ALA A 155 8.86 5.79 -6.43
CA ALA A 155 8.46 4.38 -6.37
C ALA A 155 6.97 4.13 -6.63
N SER A 156 6.16 5.16 -6.86
CA SER A 156 4.81 4.99 -7.41
C SER A 156 4.83 4.39 -8.83
N ASP A 157 5.95 4.50 -9.56
CA ASP A 157 6.12 3.88 -10.88
C ASP A 157 7.06 2.66 -10.80
N SER A 158 6.73 1.60 -11.54
CA SER A 158 7.46 0.32 -11.54
C SER A 158 8.95 0.44 -11.89
N GLY A 159 9.29 1.35 -12.82
CA GLY A 159 10.68 1.60 -13.20
C GLY A 159 11.54 2.06 -12.01
N TYR A 160 11.00 2.98 -11.19
CA TYR A 160 11.70 3.46 -10.01
C TYR A 160 11.73 2.43 -8.87
N GLN A 161 10.69 1.60 -8.73
CA GLN A 161 10.71 0.52 -7.73
C GLN A 161 11.94 -0.37 -7.88
N VAL A 162 12.30 -0.75 -9.11
CA VAL A 162 13.50 -1.54 -9.39
C VAL A 162 14.78 -0.70 -9.31
N GLU A 163 14.75 0.54 -9.81
CA GLU A 163 15.94 1.40 -9.84
C GLU A 163 16.44 1.79 -8.45
N ILE A 164 15.54 1.99 -7.48
CA ILE A 164 15.90 2.26 -6.08
C ILE A 164 16.65 1.08 -5.47
N VAL A 165 16.21 -0.15 -5.76
CA VAL A 165 16.90 -1.36 -5.30
C VAL A 165 18.26 -1.50 -5.98
N ARG A 166 18.34 -1.29 -7.29
CA ARG A 166 19.61 -1.30 -8.05
C ARG A 166 20.60 -0.25 -7.56
N SER A 167 20.11 0.89 -7.12
CA SER A 167 20.92 1.99 -6.55
C SER A 167 21.36 1.73 -5.10
N GLY A 168 21.04 0.57 -4.51
CA GLY A 168 21.45 0.23 -3.14
C GLY A 168 20.58 0.87 -2.06
N GLY A 169 19.31 1.16 -2.34
CA GLY A 169 18.41 1.78 -1.37
C GLY A 169 18.00 0.88 -0.18
N LEU A 170 18.05 -0.45 -0.35
CA LEU A 170 17.53 -1.40 0.66
C LEU A 170 18.24 -1.33 2.03
N PRO A 171 19.59 -1.35 2.12
CA PRO A 171 20.27 -1.29 3.42
C PRO A 171 19.93 -0.03 4.23
N HIS A 172 19.86 1.12 3.56
CA HIS A 172 19.50 2.40 4.16
C HIS A 172 18.07 2.37 4.71
N LEU A 173 17.12 1.84 3.94
CA LEU A 173 15.73 1.70 4.37
C LEU A 173 15.60 0.80 5.59
N VAL A 174 16.29 -0.36 5.63
CA VAL A 174 16.28 -1.24 6.83
C VAL A 174 16.77 -0.49 8.07
N GLN A 175 17.87 0.25 7.93
CA GLN A 175 18.41 1.04 9.04
C GLN A 175 17.39 2.07 9.54
N LEU A 176 16.75 2.80 8.62
CA LEU A 176 15.74 3.80 8.96
C LEU A 176 14.49 3.20 9.61
N LEU A 177 14.07 1.99 9.26
CA LEU A 177 12.94 1.30 9.93
C LEU A 177 13.20 1.01 11.41
N THR A 178 14.47 0.90 11.81
CA THR A 178 14.87 0.55 13.18
C THR A 178 15.32 1.74 14.02
N CYS A 179 15.21 2.96 13.49
CA CYS A 179 15.67 4.17 14.18
C CYS A 179 14.63 4.70 15.19
N ASN A 180 15.10 5.43 16.20
CA ASN A 180 14.26 6.06 17.21
C ASN A 180 13.70 7.42 16.77
N HIS A 181 13.20 7.51 15.53
CA HIS A 181 12.63 8.74 14.98
C HIS A 181 11.40 8.43 14.11
N GLN A 182 10.21 8.53 14.69
CA GLN A 182 8.96 8.08 14.05
C GLN A 182 8.71 8.65 12.63
N PRO A 183 8.92 9.95 12.32
CA PRO A 183 8.80 10.43 10.95
C PRO A 183 9.72 9.75 9.92
N LEU A 184 10.93 9.33 10.33
CA LEU A 184 11.85 8.58 9.46
C LEU A 184 11.38 7.14 9.27
N VAL A 185 10.93 6.50 10.34
CA VAL A 185 10.33 5.16 10.28
C VAL A 185 9.13 5.17 9.34
N LEU A 186 8.24 6.17 9.47
CA LEU A 186 7.06 6.33 8.61
C LEU A 186 7.46 6.53 7.14
N ALA A 187 8.41 7.43 6.86
CA ALA A 187 8.89 7.64 5.51
C ALA A 187 9.49 6.35 4.91
N ALA A 188 10.30 5.62 5.69
CA ALA A 188 10.95 4.39 5.25
C ALA A 188 9.95 3.25 5.01
N VAL A 189 8.98 3.04 5.92
CA VAL A 189 7.97 1.98 5.77
C VAL A 189 7.02 2.27 4.60
N ALA A 190 6.68 3.54 4.38
CA ALA A 190 5.91 3.95 3.21
C ALA A 190 6.69 3.76 1.90
N CYS A 191 8.00 4.04 1.91
CA CYS A 191 8.87 3.84 0.75
C CYS A 191 9.03 2.36 0.41
N ILE A 192 9.35 1.50 1.38
CA ILE A 192 9.50 0.06 1.14
C ILE A 192 8.19 -0.60 0.72
N ARG A 193 7.04 -0.14 1.22
CA ARG A 193 5.73 -0.60 0.75
C ARG A 193 5.57 -0.40 -0.76
N ASN A 194 5.95 0.77 -1.29
CA ASN A 194 5.86 1.03 -2.72
C ASN A 194 6.86 0.18 -3.52
N ILE A 195 8.10 0.03 -3.01
CA ILE A 195 9.14 -0.79 -3.63
C ILE A 195 8.75 -2.28 -3.67
N SER A 196 8.05 -2.77 -2.64
CA SER A 196 7.65 -4.18 -2.52
C SER A 196 6.51 -4.59 -3.45
N ILE A 197 5.86 -3.64 -4.12
CA ILE A 197 4.84 -3.93 -5.15
C ILE A 197 5.48 -4.68 -6.33
N HIS A 198 6.75 -4.44 -6.63
CA HIS A 198 7.41 -5.07 -7.77
C HIS A 198 7.89 -6.50 -7.45
N PRO A 199 7.45 -7.54 -8.19
CA PRO A 199 7.81 -8.93 -7.88
C PRO A 199 9.32 -9.21 -7.89
N LEU A 200 10.07 -8.55 -8.80
CA LEU A 200 11.54 -8.68 -8.85
C LEU A 200 12.26 -8.23 -7.57
N ASN A 201 11.62 -7.41 -6.74
CA ASN A 201 12.25 -6.88 -5.53
C ASN A 201 12.04 -7.78 -4.31
N GLU A 202 11.07 -8.69 -4.32
CA GLU A 202 10.65 -9.42 -3.11
C GLU A 202 11.77 -10.22 -2.47
N ALA A 203 12.49 -11.02 -3.26
CA ALA A 203 13.61 -11.83 -2.78
C ALA A 203 14.71 -10.94 -2.20
N LEU A 204 15.03 -9.83 -2.87
CA LEU A 204 16.05 -8.87 -2.44
C LEU A 204 15.66 -8.18 -1.12
N ILE A 205 14.38 -7.83 -0.95
CA ILE A 205 13.84 -7.26 0.29
C ILE A 205 13.95 -8.26 1.44
N ILE A 206 13.63 -9.53 1.20
CA ILE A 206 13.72 -10.57 2.24
C ILE A 206 15.19 -10.83 2.61
N GLU A 207 16.08 -10.95 1.62
CA GLU A 207 17.51 -11.15 1.82
C GLU A 207 18.18 -9.97 2.52
N ALA A 208 17.68 -8.74 2.32
CA ALA A 208 18.11 -7.56 3.05
C ALA A 208 17.64 -7.52 4.52
N GLY A 209 16.79 -8.46 4.95
CA GLY A 209 16.42 -8.61 6.36
C GLY A 209 15.24 -7.77 6.84
N PHE A 210 14.34 -7.35 5.95
CA PHE A 210 13.20 -6.49 6.31
C PHE A 210 12.12 -7.16 7.18
N LEU A 211 11.99 -8.49 7.14
CA LEU A 211 10.84 -9.17 7.75
C LEU A 211 10.72 -8.92 9.26
N LYS A 212 11.80 -9.10 10.03
CA LYS A 212 11.76 -8.88 11.48
C LYS A 212 11.49 -7.41 11.85
N PRO A 213 12.16 -6.41 11.25
CA PRO A 213 11.79 -5.00 11.43
C PRO A 213 10.32 -4.72 11.13
N LEU A 214 9.78 -5.20 10.00
CA LEU A 214 8.38 -5.00 9.63
C LEU A 214 7.41 -5.61 10.65
N VAL A 215 7.70 -6.80 11.15
CA VAL A 215 6.90 -7.44 12.23
C VAL A 215 6.98 -6.63 13.52
N GLY A 216 8.15 -6.10 13.87
CA GLY A 216 8.30 -5.22 15.04
C GLY A 216 7.54 -3.90 14.93
N LEU A 217 7.38 -3.36 13.71
CA LEU A 217 6.58 -2.15 13.48
C LEU A 217 5.09 -2.34 13.75
N LEU A 218 4.60 -3.58 13.85
CA LEU A 218 3.22 -3.85 14.25
C LEU A 218 2.95 -3.45 15.71
N ASP A 219 3.99 -3.31 16.54
CA ASP A 219 3.87 -2.85 17.93
C ASP A 219 3.78 -1.32 18.08
N TYR A 220 3.85 -0.56 16.98
CA TYR A 220 3.69 0.90 16.99
C TYR A 220 2.22 1.32 17.14
N ASN A 221 1.65 1.10 18.33
CA ASN A 221 0.25 1.40 18.65
C ASN A 221 -0.11 2.90 18.52
N GLU A 222 0.87 3.79 18.55
CA GLU A 222 0.68 5.24 18.41
C GLU A 222 0.54 5.67 16.94
N SER A 223 0.78 4.77 15.96
CA SER A 223 0.76 5.11 14.54
C SER A 223 0.15 4.02 13.68
N GLU A 224 -1.16 4.17 13.45
CA GLU A 224 -1.95 3.36 12.52
C GLU A 224 -1.34 3.32 11.11
N GLU A 225 -0.81 4.44 10.62
CA GLU A 225 -0.20 4.54 9.28
C GLU A 225 1.05 3.65 9.15
N ILE A 226 1.89 3.60 10.19
CA ILE A 226 3.06 2.71 10.23
C ILE A 226 2.62 1.25 10.21
N GLN A 227 1.63 0.89 11.04
CA GLN A 227 1.10 -0.48 11.09
C GLN A 227 0.51 -0.89 9.73
N CYS A 228 -0.33 -0.05 9.13
CA CYS A 228 -0.90 -0.28 7.80
C CYS A 228 0.19 -0.49 6.74
N HIS A 229 1.20 0.38 6.69
CA HIS A 229 2.29 0.24 5.73
C HIS A 229 3.13 -1.02 5.96
N ALA A 230 3.38 -1.39 7.22
CA ALA A 230 4.11 -2.61 7.55
C ALA A 230 3.35 -3.87 7.10
N VAL A 231 2.06 -3.99 7.45
CA VAL A 231 1.22 -5.13 7.06
C VAL A 231 1.06 -5.19 5.53
N SER A 232 0.84 -4.05 4.88
CA SER A 232 0.72 -3.97 3.42
C SER A 232 2.01 -4.42 2.73
N THR A 233 3.18 -4.09 3.30
CA THR A 233 4.47 -4.57 2.81
C THR A 233 4.60 -6.09 2.98
N LEU A 234 4.24 -6.63 4.14
CA LEU A 234 4.22 -8.08 4.38
C LEU A 234 3.29 -8.81 3.40
N ARG A 235 2.09 -8.27 3.15
CA ARG A 235 1.14 -8.82 2.17
C ARG A 235 1.75 -8.90 0.77
N ASN A 236 2.40 -7.82 0.29
CA ASN A 236 3.04 -7.81 -1.02
C ASN A 236 4.12 -8.91 -1.13
N LEU A 237 4.94 -9.08 -0.08
CA LEU A 237 5.97 -10.12 -0.03
C LEU A 237 5.40 -11.55 0.07
N ALA A 238 4.17 -11.71 0.57
CA ALA A 238 3.49 -13.00 0.64
C ALA A 238 2.93 -13.48 -0.70
N ALA A 239 2.77 -12.58 -1.68
CA ALA A 239 2.00 -12.86 -2.90
C ALA A 239 2.71 -13.85 -3.83
N SER A 240 4.02 -13.72 -4.08
CA SER A 240 4.62 -14.40 -5.25
C SER A 240 5.14 -15.82 -5.03
N SER A 241 5.79 -16.15 -3.91
CA SER A 241 6.45 -17.47 -3.77
C SER A 241 6.31 -18.12 -2.40
N GLU A 242 6.28 -19.47 -2.40
CA GLU A 242 6.32 -20.33 -1.20
C GLU A 242 7.54 -20.01 -0.31
N LYS A 243 8.71 -19.78 -0.91
CA LYS A 243 9.93 -19.43 -0.16
C LYS A 243 9.71 -18.15 0.66
N ASN A 244 9.11 -17.14 0.06
CA ASN A 244 8.84 -15.86 0.72
C ASN A 244 7.84 -16.06 1.87
N ARG A 245 6.73 -16.73 1.58
CA ARG A 245 5.69 -17.12 2.53
C ARG A 245 6.24 -17.85 3.76
N THR A 246 7.11 -18.84 3.55
CA THR A 246 7.78 -19.56 4.65
C THR A 246 8.70 -18.64 5.45
N ALA A 247 9.40 -17.71 4.82
CA ALA A 247 10.23 -16.73 5.51
C ALA A 247 9.39 -15.78 6.39
N LEU A 248 8.20 -15.37 5.93
CA LEU A 248 7.26 -14.55 6.71
C LEU A 248 6.78 -15.30 7.97
N LEU A 249 6.43 -16.58 7.83
CA LEU A 249 6.06 -17.43 8.97
C LEU A 249 7.22 -17.56 9.96
N ALA A 250 8.44 -17.84 9.47
CA ALA A 250 9.62 -17.94 10.32
C ALA A 250 9.98 -16.62 11.02
N ALA A 251 9.57 -15.47 10.47
CA ALA A 251 9.71 -14.17 11.09
C ALA A 251 8.63 -13.85 12.14
N GLY A 252 7.63 -14.72 12.34
CA GLY A 252 6.54 -14.53 13.29
C GLY A 252 5.44 -13.57 12.81
N ALA A 253 5.38 -13.28 11.51
CA ALA A 253 4.41 -12.30 10.98
C ALA A 253 2.95 -12.74 11.20
N VAL A 254 2.65 -14.02 10.97
CA VAL A 254 1.28 -14.56 11.13
C VAL A 254 0.83 -14.51 12.58
N ASP A 255 1.68 -14.97 13.51
CA ASP A 255 1.37 -14.97 14.94
C ASP A 255 1.14 -13.56 15.46
N LYS A 256 1.98 -12.60 15.05
CA LYS A 256 1.84 -11.20 15.44
C LYS A 256 0.57 -10.57 14.89
N CYS A 257 0.27 -10.77 13.61
CA CYS A 257 -0.98 -10.30 13.01
C CYS A 257 -2.19 -10.90 13.74
N LYS A 258 -2.18 -12.19 14.05
CA LYS A 258 -3.26 -12.88 14.77
C LYS A 258 -3.47 -12.29 16.18
N GLU A 259 -2.39 -12.03 16.91
CA GLU A 259 -2.45 -11.44 18.26
C GLU A 259 -3.15 -10.07 18.28
N LEU A 260 -2.93 -9.29 17.22
CA LEU A 260 -3.33 -7.89 17.12
C LEU A 260 -4.68 -7.68 16.43
N VAL A 261 -5.06 -8.52 15.46
CA VAL A 261 -6.16 -8.23 14.51
C VAL A 261 -7.51 -7.89 15.14
N LEU A 262 -7.81 -8.42 16.32
CA LEU A 262 -9.07 -8.16 17.04
C LEU A 262 -9.02 -6.91 17.95
N LYS A 263 -7.86 -6.25 18.07
CA LYS A 263 -7.61 -5.14 19.01
C LYS A 263 -7.15 -3.85 18.33
N VAL A 264 -6.82 -3.91 17.04
CA VAL A 264 -6.29 -2.78 16.27
C VAL A 264 -7.40 -1.96 15.60
N PRO A 265 -7.11 -0.71 15.16
CA PRO A 265 -8.03 0.07 14.35
C PRO A 265 -8.46 -0.64 13.06
N LEU A 266 -9.62 -0.23 12.54
CA LEU A 266 -10.27 -0.89 11.40
C LEU A 266 -9.42 -0.94 10.13
N SER A 267 -8.62 0.10 9.88
CA SER A 267 -7.71 0.16 8.72
C SER A 267 -6.60 -0.90 8.79
N VAL A 268 -5.98 -1.07 9.96
CA VAL A 268 -4.96 -2.10 10.22
C VAL A 268 -5.61 -3.48 10.14
N GLN A 269 -6.82 -3.62 10.70
CA GLN A 269 -7.60 -4.84 10.59
C GLN A 269 -7.90 -5.22 9.12
N SER A 270 -8.24 -4.24 8.27
CA SER A 270 -8.43 -4.47 6.83
C SER A 270 -7.14 -4.98 6.17
N GLU A 271 -6.00 -4.32 6.40
CA GLU A 271 -4.71 -4.76 5.85
C GLU A 271 -4.31 -6.17 6.34
N ILE A 272 -4.54 -6.49 7.62
CA ILE A 272 -4.25 -7.82 8.18
C ILE A 272 -5.17 -8.87 7.54
N SER A 273 -6.47 -8.59 7.43
CA SER A 273 -7.42 -9.53 6.80
C SER A 273 -7.03 -9.83 5.35
N ALA A 274 -6.61 -8.82 4.58
CA ALA A 274 -6.12 -9.00 3.22
C ALA A 274 -4.83 -9.84 3.18
N CYS A 275 -3.93 -9.65 4.15
CA CYS A 275 -2.72 -10.46 4.28
C CYS A 275 -3.06 -11.94 4.54
N PHE A 276 -4.02 -12.21 5.44
CA PHE A 276 -4.49 -13.58 5.70
C PHE A 276 -5.14 -14.21 4.48
N ALA A 277 -5.93 -13.47 3.71
CA ALA A 277 -6.52 -13.96 2.47
C ALA A 277 -5.45 -14.41 1.47
N ILE A 278 -4.40 -13.61 1.27
CA ILE A 278 -3.28 -13.98 0.37
C ILE A 278 -2.52 -15.21 0.87
N LEU A 279 -2.26 -15.30 2.18
CA LEU A 279 -1.57 -16.45 2.75
C LEU A 279 -2.39 -17.74 2.64
N ALA A 280 -3.72 -17.65 2.79
CA ALA A 280 -4.62 -18.81 2.71
C ALA A 280 -4.76 -19.41 1.30
N LEU A 281 -4.43 -18.65 0.24
CA LEU A 281 -4.41 -19.16 -1.14
C LEU A 281 -3.31 -20.20 -1.39
N ALA A 282 -2.30 -20.24 -0.54
CA ALA A 282 -1.15 -21.14 -0.68
C ALA A 282 -1.43 -22.48 -0.01
N ASP A 283 -1.75 -23.51 -0.80
CA ASP A 283 -2.04 -24.87 -0.31
C ASP A 283 -0.91 -25.43 0.57
N ASP A 284 0.34 -25.13 0.24
CA ASP A 284 1.55 -25.50 0.97
C ASP A 284 1.65 -24.87 2.37
N LEU A 285 1.01 -23.71 2.58
CA LEU A 285 1.01 -23.01 3.87
C LEU A 285 -0.11 -23.43 4.80
N LYS A 286 -1.21 -23.99 4.28
CA LYS A 286 -2.41 -24.31 5.09
C LYS A 286 -2.07 -25.08 6.38
N PRO A 287 -1.19 -26.12 6.37
CA PRO A 287 -0.76 -26.81 7.60
C PRO A 287 -0.26 -25.86 8.69
N LYS A 288 0.66 -24.96 8.33
CA LYS A 288 1.26 -23.99 9.26
C LYS A 288 0.26 -22.93 9.71
N LEU A 289 -0.67 -22.54 8.83
CA LEU A 289 -1.75 -21.61 9.19
C LEU A 289 -2.72 -22.25 10.20
N TYR A 290 -3.04 -23.53 10.05
CA TYR A 290 -3.83 -24.26 11.04
C TYR A 290 -3.13 -24.36 12.39
N GLU A 291 -1.83 -24.72 12.40
CA GLU A 291 -1.01 -24.78 13.62
C GLU A 291 -0.95 -23.44 14.35
N SER A 292 -1.01 -22.33 13.59
CA SER A 292 -1.10 -20.99 14.17
C SER A 292 -2.47 -20.66 14.77
N HIS A 293 -3.47 -21.54 14.69
CA HIS A 293 -4.84 -21.29 15.14
C HIS A 293 -5.48 -20.04 14.51
N ILE A 294 -5.17 -19.77 13.23
CA ILE A 294 -5.67 -18.58 12.54
C ILE A 294 -7.20 -18.55 12.41
N ILE A 295 -7.85 -19.72 12.36
CA ILE A 295 -9.31 -19.83 12.23
C ILE A 295 -10.02 -19.15 13.41
N ASP A 296 -9.43 -19.20 14.61
CA ASP A 296 -10.00 -18.61 15.82
C ASP A 296 -10.15 -17.08 15.71
N VAL A 297 -9.35 -16.41 14.89
CA VAL A 297 -9.49 -14.97 14.63
C VAL A 297 -10.25 -14.68 13.35
N LEU A 298 -10.19 -15.55 12.33
CA LEU A 298 -10.92 -15.37 11.09
C LEU A 298 -12.44 -15.41 11.30
N ILE A 299 -12.94 -16.34 12.13
CA ILE A 299 -14.38 -16.46 12.40
C ILE A 299 -14.97 -15.16 12.97
N PRO A 300 -14.44 -14.58 14.08
CA PRO A 300 -14.93 -13.28 14.58
C PRO A 300 -14.86 -12.16 13.54
N LEU A 301 -13.84 -12.13 12.70
CA LEU A 301 -13.70 -11.09 11.67
C LEU A 301 -14.77 -11.15 10.58
N THR A 302 -15.40 -12.31 10.35
CA THR A 302 -16.56 -12.44 9.44
C THR A 302 -17.84 -11.81 9.97
N PHE A 303 -17.84 -11.27 11.20
CA PHE A 303 -18.93 -10.45 11.75
C PHE A 303 -18.71 -8.94 11.57
N SER A 304 -17.57 -8.52 11.01
CA SER A 304 -17.28 -7.09 10.83
C SER A 304 -18.28 -6.41 9.89
N ASP A 305 -18.75 -5.22 10.25
CA ASP A 305 -19.57 -4.37 9.38
C ASP A 305 -18.77 -3.77 8.21
N ASN A 306 -17.43 -3.87 8.25
CA ASN A 306 -16.57 -3.47 7.15
C ASN A 306 -16.48 -4.58 6.10
N GLY A 307 -16.94 -4.29 4.89
CA GLY A 307 -16.99 -5.26 3.79
C GLY A 307 -15.63 -5.84 3.38
N GLU A 308 -14.54 -5.07 3.48
CA GLU A 308 -13.19 -5.58 3.19
C GLU A 308 -12.74 -6.58 4.25
N VAL A 309 -12.87 -6.23 5.54
CA VAL A 309 -12.50 -7.12 6.64
C VAL A 309 -13.31 -8.41 6.60
N CYS A 310 -14.62 -8.30 6.47
CA CYS A 310 -15.54 -9.43 6.43
C CYS A 310 -15.27 -10.30 5.20
N GLY A 311 -15.18 -9.70 4.01
CA GLY A 311 -14.95 -10.40 2.75
C GLY A 311 -13.58 -11.10 2.69
N ASN A 312 -12.50 -10.42 3.07
CA ASN A 312 -11.16 -11.01 3.08
C ASN A 312 -11.06 -12.15 4.10
N SER A 313 -11.64 -11.99 5.29
CA SER A 313 -11.62 -13.03 6.33
C SER A 313 -12.44 -14.25 5.93
N ALA A 314 -13.60 -14.03 5.30
CA ALA A 314 -14.43 -15.08 4.74
C ALA A 314 -13.70 -15.83 3.60
N ALA A 315 -13.04 -15.11 2.70
CA ALA A 315 -12.25 -15.71 1.63
C ALA A 315 -11.06 -16.51 2.20
N ALA A 316 -10.37 -16.01 3.23
CA ALA A 316 -9.31 -16.73 3.90
C ALA A 316 -9.83 -18.02 4.55
N LEU A 317 -10.94 -17.95 5.28
CA LEU A 317 -11.57 -19.10 5.93
C LEU A 317 -12.05 -20.14 4.91
N ALA A 318 -12.68 -19.69 3.82
CA ALA A 318 -13.13 -20.55 2.73
C ALA A 318 -11.96 -21.29 2.07
N ASN A 319 -10.85 -20.59 1.81
CA ASN A 319 -9.64 -21.22 1.27
C ASN A 319 -9.02 -22.21 2.25
N LEU A 320 -9.04 -21.93 3.56
CA LEU A 320 -8.65 -22.91 4.58
C LEU A 320 -9.62 -24.09 4.68
N CYS A 321 -10.83 -24.01 4.15
CA CYS A 321 -11.74 -25.16 4.06
C CYS A 321 -11.59 -25.95 2.75
N SER A 322 -10.75 -25.49 1.81
CA SER A 322 -10.52 -26.19 0.55
C SER A 322 -9.38 -27.21 0.64
N ARG A 323 -9.57 -28.37 -0.01
CA ARG A 323 -8.59 -29.46 -0.09
C ARG A 323 -8.05 -29.91 1.29
N VAL A 324 -8.92 -29.97 2.29
CA VAL A 324 -8.55 -30.35 3.66
C VAL A 324 -8.07 -31.80 3.68
N SER A 325 -6.79 -32.01 3.98
CA SER A 325 -6.21 -33.35 4.16
C SER A 325 -6.72 -34.04 5.44
N THR A 326 -6.63 -35.37 5.50
CA THR A 326 -7.05 -36.16 6.67
C THR A 326 -6.37 -35.75 7.97
N GLU A 327 -5.08 -35.35 7.91
CA GLU A 327 -4.30 -34.93 9.09
C GLU A 327 -4.79 -33.60 9.68
N HIS A 328 -5.36 -32.73 8.86
CA HIS A 328 -5.77 -31.38 9.25
C HIS A 328 -7.28 -31.27 9.53
N LYS A 329 -8.04 -32.36 9.41
CA LYS A 329 -9.49 -32.34 9.63
C LYS A 329 -9.90 -31.84 11.01
N SER A 330 -9.08 -32.10 12.04
CA SER A 330 -9.37 -31.71 13.42
C SER A 330 -9.53 -30.20 13.57
N TYR A 331 -8.83 -29.39 12.77
CA TYR A 331 -8.97 -27.93 12.83
C TYR A 331 -10.35 -27.47 12.37
N ILE A 332 -10.90 -28.09 11.31
CA ILE A 332 -12.27 -27.82 10.86
C ILE A 332 -13.29 -28.31 11.88
N LEU A 333 -13.12 -29.54 12.39
CA LEU A 333 -14.04 -30.13 13.35
C LEU A 333 -14.09 -29.37 14.68
N ASN A 334 -12.93 -29.00 15.22
CA ASN A 334 -12.82 -28.25 16.47
C ASN A 334 -13.37 -26.83 16.32
N ASN A 335 -13.23 -26.22 15.13
CA ASN A 335 -13.76 -24.88 14.86
C ASN A 335 -15.16 -24.87 14.24
N TRP A 336 -15.86 -26.02 14.19
CA TRP A 336 -17.17 -26.08 13.53
C TRP A 336 -18.23 -25.24 14.24
N ARG A 337 -18.23 -25.21 15.58
CA ARG A 337 -19.22 -24.49 16.41
C ARG A 337 -18.65 -23.37 17.27
N SER A 338 -17.33 -23.23 17.31
CA SER A 338 -16.61 -22.30 18.18
C SER A 338 -15.32 -21.83 17.50
N PRO A 339 -14.83 -20.60 17.76
CA PRO A 339 -15.49 -19.51 18.48
C PRO A 339 -16.67 -18.92 17.68
N ASP A 340 -17.52 -18.10 18.33
CA ASP A 340 -18.57 -17.28 17.69
C ASP A 340 -19.43 -18.03 16.65
N GLU A 341 -20.07 -19.12 17.10
CA GLU A 341 -20.89 -20.04 16.27
C GLU A 341 -20.11 -20.86 15.23
N GLY A 342 -18.80 -20.64 15.12
CA GLY A 342 -17.87 -21.43 14.33
C GLY A 342 -18.02 -21.25 12.82
N ILE A 343 -17.41 -22.18 12.08
CA ILE A 343 -17.59 -22.33 10.63
C ILE A 343 -19.08 -22.53 10.31
N TYR A 344 -19.83 -23.25 11.15
CA TYR A 344 -21.27 -23.41 11.01
C TYR A 344 -22.01 -22.07 10.96
N GLY A 345 -21.80 -21.20 11.95
CA GLY A 345 -22.47 -19.89 12.01
C GLY A 345 -22.10 -18.99 10.85
N PHE A 346 -20.81 -19.01 10.46
CA PHE A 346 -20.33 -18.35 9.24
C PHE A 346 -21.12 -18.79 7.99
N LEU A 347 -21.24 -20.11 7.75
CA LEU A 347 -21.97 -20.64 6.60
C LEU A 347 -23.44 -20.22 6.59
N ILE A 348 -24.13 -20.32 7.73
CA ILE A 348 -25.54 -19.94 7.83
C ILE A 348 -25.74 -18.46 7.53
N ARG A 349 -24.96 -17.58 8.17
CA ARG A 349 -25.09 -16.13 7.96
C ARG A 349 -24.84 -15.73 6.51
N PHE A 350 -23.84 -16.33 5.87
CA PHE A 350 -23.47 -15.99 4.50
C PHE A 350 -24.46 -16.54 3.47
N LEU A 351 -25.01 -17.75 3.68
CA LEU A 351 -26.10 -18.31 2.86
C LEU A 351 -27.36 -17.44 2.89
N SER A 352 -27.63 -16.76 4.00
CA SER A 352 -28.79 -15.87 4.16
C SER A 352 -28.47 -14.38 3.99
N SER A 353 -27.32 -14.04 3.43
CA SER A 353 -26.82 -12.65 3.44
C SER A 353 -27.52 -11.74 2.43
N GLY A 354 -28.11 -12.27 1.36
CA GLY A 354 -28.64 -11.49 0.24
C GLY A 354 -27.56 -10.86 -0.64
N SER A 355 -26.28 -11.13 -0.35
CA SER A 355 -25.13 -10.66 -1.14
C SER A 355 -24.62 -11.81 -1.99
N ALA A 356 -24.68 -11.65 -3.31
CA ALA A 356 -24.24 -12.67 -4.26
C ALA A 356 -22.79 -13.14 -3.99
N THR A 357 -21.90 -12.23 -3.62
CA THR A 357 -20.50 -12.55 -3.27
C THR A 357 -20.40 -13.41 -2.02
N PHE A 358 -21.15 -13.09 -0.96
CA PHE A 358 -21.09 -13.83 0.30
C PHE A 358 -21.81 -15.18 0.21
N GLU A 359 -22.95 -15.23 -0.49
CA GLU A 359 -23.63 -16.48 -0.82
C GLU A 359 -22.72 -17.41 -1.63
N HIS A 360 -21.97 -16.88 -2.59
CA HIS A 360 -21.01 -17.64 -3.38
C HIS A 360 -19.89 -18.21 -2.50
N ILE A 361 -19.28 -17.38 -1.65
CA ILE A 361 -18.23 -17.83 -0.73
C ILE A 361 -18.74 -18.97 0.17
N ALA A 362 -19.96 -18.87 0.71
CA ALA A 362 -20.52 -19.93 1.56
C ALA A 362 -20.81 -21.22 0.79
N LEU A 363 -21.45 -21.13 -0.37
CA LEU A 363 -21.71 -22.29 -1.22
C LEU A 363 -20.41 -22.95 -1.67
N TRP A 364 -19.40 -22.16 -2.05
CA TRP A 364 -18.11 -22.68 -2.48
C TRP A 364 -17.41 -23.38 -1.32
N THR A 365 -17.44 -22.78 -0.12
CA THR A 365 -16.92 -23.42 1.10
C THR A 365 -17.61 -24.76 1.38
N ILE A 366 -18.94 -24.82 1.27
CA ILE A 366 -19.71 -26.06 1.45
C ILE A 366 -19.30 -27.11 0.42
N LEU A 367 -19.20 -26.74 -0.86
CA LEU A 367 -18.76 -27.64 -1.91
C LEU A 367 -17.36 -28.18 -1.61
N GLN A 368 -16.42 -27.32 -1.24
CA GLN A 368 -15.06 -27.72 -0.91
C GLN A 368 -14.97 -28.67 0.29
N LEU A 369 -15.82 -28.47 1.30
CA LEU A 369 -15.94 -29.37 2.44
C LEU A 369 -16.57 -30.71 2.03
N LEU A 370 -17.60 -30.73 1.19
CA LEU A 370 -18.24 -31.95 0.68
C LEU A 370 -17.32 -32.78 -0.24
N GLU A 371 -16.51 -32.09 -1.05
CA GLU A 371 -15.48 -32.69 -1.91
C GLU A 371 -14.25 -33.13 -1.11
N SER A 372 -14.16 -32.78 0.17
CA SER A 372 -13.18 -33.39 1.06
C SER A 372 -13.50 -34.88 1.18
N ASN A 373 -12.49 -35.74 1.04
CA ASN A 373 -12.63 -37.19 1.24
C ASN A 373 -12.80 -37.53 2.74
N ASN A 374 -13.56 -36.73 3.48
CA ASN A 374 -13.70 -36.78 4.92
C ASN A 374 -15.17 -37.00 5.32
N THR A 375 -15.47 -38.21 5.76
CA THR A 375 -16.84 -38.61 6.11
C THR A 375 -17.41 -37.84 7.30
N GLU A 376 -16.58 -37.44 8.26
CA GLU A 376 -17.03 -36.70 9.45
C GLU A 376 -17.42 -35.26 9.07
N ILE A 377 -16.59 -34.58 8.28
CA ILE A 377 -16.90 -33.24 7.75
C ILE A 377 -18.15 -33.29 6.86
N ASN A 378 -18.27 -34.31 6.02
CA ASN A 378 -19.43 -34.46 5.14
C ASN A 378 -20.72 -34.68 5.94
N ALA A 379 -20.67 -35.45 7.03
CA ALA A 379 -21.81 -35.64 7.92
C ALA A 379 -22.29 -34.32 8.56
N LEU A 380 -21.35 -33.43 8.94
CA LEU A 380 -21.70 -32.11 9.51
C LEU A 380 -22.55 -31.23 8.57
N ILE A 381 -22.46 -31.47 7.25
CA ILE A 381 -23.24 -30.76 6.23
C ILE A 381 -24.50 -31.55 5.86
N LYS A 382 -24.35 -32.85 5.53
CA LYS A 382 -25.44 -33.71 5.05
C LYS A 382 -26.53 -33.96 6.08
N GLU A 383 -26.21 -33.89 7.37
CA GLU A 383 -27.17 -34.11 8.46
C GLU A 383 -27.73 -32.79 9.02
N ASN A 384 -27.30 -31.65 8.48
CA ASN A 384 -27.65 -30.33 9.02
C ASN A 384 -28.80 -29.68 8.24
N GLU A 385 -30.02 -29.83 8.76
CA GLU A 385 -31.23 -29.30 8.11
C GLU A 385 -31.16 -27.79 7.83
N THR A 386 -30.52 -27.01 8.70
CA THR A 386 -30.41 -25.55 8.51
C THR A 386 -29.55 -25.20 7.30
N ILE A 387 -28.39 -25.85 7.14
CA ILE A 387 -27.53 -25.68 5.95
C ILE A 387 -28.27 -26.16 4.70
N LEU A 388 -28.87 -27.35 4.75
CA LEU A 388 -29.61 -27.92 3.61
C LEU A 388 -30.77 -27.02 3.16
N ASN A 389 -31.53 -26.47 4.10
CA ASN A 389 -32.62 -25.54 3.79
C ASN A 389 -32.09 -24.22 3.21
N GLY A 390 -30.96 -23.71 3.72
CA GLY A 390 -30.29 -22.53 3.14
C GLY A 390 -29.93 -22.73 1.67
N ILE A 391 -29.29 -23.85 1.34
CA ILE A 391 -28.92 -24.22 -0.04
C ILE A 391 -30.16 -24.33 -0.93
N LYS A 392 -31.21 -25.01 -0.47
CA LYS A 392 -32.49 -25.16 -1.21
C LYS A 392 -33.18 -23.82 -1.45
N ASN A 393 -33.17 -22.93 -0.47
CA ASN A 393 -33.78 -21.60 -0.59
C ASN A 393 -33.06 -20.76 -1.66
N LEU A 394 -31.72 -20.78 -1.70
CA LEU A 394 -30.95 -20.12 -2.75
C LEU A 394 -31.25 -20.72 -4.13
N SER A 395 -31.31 -22.05 -4.24
CA SER A 395 -31.68 -22.73 -5.49
C SER A 395 -33.05 -22.27 -6.00
N ALA A 396 -34.05 -22.19 -5.11
CA ALA A 396 -35.40 -21.80 -5.46
C ALA A 396 -35.48 -20.33 -5.89
N ALA A 397 -34.78 -19.44 -5.18
CA ALA A 397 -34.71 -18.03 -5.52
C ALA A 397 -34.08 -17.80 -6.91
N GLN A 398 -33.05 -18.56 -7.27
CA GLN A 398 -32.36 -18.43 -8.56
C GLN A 398 -33.16 -18.99 -9.74
N GLN A 399 -33.95 -20.06 -9.55
CA GLN A 399 -34.85 -20.59 -10.59
C GLN A 399 -35.94 -19.58 -10.99
N GLN A 400 -36.43 -18.77 -10.05
CA GLN A 400 -37.37 -17.69 -10.33
C GLN A 400 -36.74 -16.56 -11.17
N VAL A 401 -35.43 -16.33 -11.02
CA VAL A 401 -34.70 -15.31 -11.80
C VAL A 401 -34.35 -15.80 -13.20
N GLN A 402 -33.91 -17.05 -13.37
CA GLN A 402 -33.63 -17.61 -14.70
C GLN A 402 -34.89 -17.68 -15.57
N SER A 403 -36.04 -18.06 -15.01
CA SER A 403 -37.31 -18.10 -15.75
C SER A 403 -37.79 -16.72 -16.23
N SER A 404 -37.27 -15.63 -15.66
CA SER A 404 -37.58 -14.25 -16.05
C SER A 404 -36.51 -13.61 -16.96
N GLN A 405 -35.34 -14.23 -17.16
CA GLN A 405 -34.22 -13.73 -17.98
C GLN A 405 -34.05 -14.42 -19.35
N ILE A 406 -34.99 -15.28 -19.79
CA ILE A 406 -34.89 -16.08 -21.05
C ILE A 406 -34.88 -15.23 -22.35
N ASN A 407 -34.89 -13.89 -22.30
CA ASN A 407 -34.99 -13.02 -23.48
C ASN A 407 -33.74 -12.17 -23.83
N GLY A 408 -32.54 -12.48 -23.34
CA GLY A 408 -31.33 -11.70 -23.70
C GLY A 408 -30.06 -12.53 -23.76
N GLU A 409 -29.38 -12.47 -24.91
CA GLU A 409 -28.06 -13.04 -25.16
C GLU A 409 -26.97 -12.20 -24.46
N ASP A 410 -26.33 -12.78 -23.43
CA ASP A 410 -24.95 -12.56 -22.95
C ASP A 410 -24.86 -13.06 -21.48
N GLN A 411 -24.65 -14.36 -21.26
CA GLN A 411 -24.81 -15.04 -19.95
C GLN A 411 -23.54 -15.67 -19.34
N PHE A 412 -22.33 -15.37 -19.83
CA PHE A 412 -21.13 -16.07 -19.35
C PHE A 412 -20.47 -15.48 -18.10
N ASP A 413 -20.89 -14.30 -17.62
CA ASP A 413 -20.29 -13.61 -16.46
C ASP A 413 -21.33 -13.03 -15.47
N ASP A 414 -22.59 -13.52 -15.46
CA ASP A 414 -23.56 -13.10 -14.43
C ASP A 414 -23.29 -13.85 -13.11
N PRO A 415 -22.94 -13.18 -11.99
CA PRO A 415 -22.72 -13.81 -10.69
C PRO A 415 -23.88 -14.72 -10.25
N LYS A 416 -25.10 -14.44 -10.70
CA LYS A 416 -26.29 -15.26 -10.40
C LYS A 416 -26.27 -16.61 -11.11
N VAL A 417 -25.68 -16.70 -12.29
CA VAL A 417 -25.52 -17.97 -13.03
C VAL A 417 -24.47 -18.85 -12.36
N GLU A 418 -23.36 -18.25 -11.90
CA GLU A 418 -22.33 -18.98 -11.17
C GLU A 418 -22.86 -19.53 -9.83
N LEU A 419 -23.58 -18.70 -9.08
CA LEU A 419 -24.30 -19.10 -7.86
C LEU A 419 -25.27 -20.29 -8.11
N PHE A 420 -26.02 -20.24 -9.21
CA PHE A 420 -26.92 -21.33 -9.59
C PHE A 420 -26.19 -22.63 -9.89
N ASN A 421 -25.14 -22.56 -10.72
CA ASN A 421 -24.35 -23.73 -11.07
C ASN A 421 -23.73 -24.39 -9.83
N LEU A 422 -23.18 -23.57 -8.93
CA LEU A 422 -22.59 -24.03 -7.69
C LEU A 422 -23.62 -24.69 -6.77
N THR A 423 -24.81 -24.10 -6.67
CA THR A 423 -25.92 -24.67 -5.89
C THR A 423 -26.38 -26.01 -6.46
N GLN A 424 -26.49 -26.14 -7.78
CA GLN A 424 -26.85 -27.41 -8.42
C GLN A 424 -25.78 -28.48 -8.21
N GLN A 425 -24.49 -28.12 -8.28
CA GLN A 425 -23.39 -29.05 -8.02
C GLN A 425 -23.45 -29.60 -6.59
N ILE A 426 -23.71 -28.74 -5.60
CA ILE A 426 -23.86 -29.16 -4.21
C ILE A 426 -25.05 -30.11 -4.04
N LEU A 427 -26.21 -29.78 -4.63
CA LEU A 427 -27.41 -30.62 -4.57
C LEU A 427 -27.24 -31.99 -5.24
N GLN A 428 -26.33 -32.13 -6.20
CA GLN A 428 -25.98 -33.43 -6.80
C GLN A 428 -25.12 -34.30 -5.88
N ILE A 429 -24.31 -33.68 -5.00
CA ILE A 429 -23.44 -34.38 -4.06
C ILE A 429 -24.19 -34.78 -2.78
N LEU A 430 -25.13 -33.95 -2.33
CA LEU A 430 -25.95 -34.17 -1.13
C LEU A 430 -26.83 -35.40 -1.29
#